data_AF-A0A1I8A2H6-F1
#
_entry.id   AF-A0A1I8A2H6-F1
#
_cell.length_a   1.000
_cell.length_b   1.000
_cell.length_c   1.000
_cell.angle_alpha   90.00
_cell.angle_beta   90.00
_cell.angle_gamma   90.00
#
_symmetry.space_group_name_H-M   'P 1'
#
loop_
_entity.id
_entity.type
_entity.pdbx_description
1 polymer ?
#
loop_
_entity_poly.entity_id
_entity_poly.type
_entity_poly.pdbx_seq_one_letter_code
_entity_poly.pdbx_strand_id
1 'polypeptide(L)'
;MTSNFLQIVNINSIFAFCTSLFINALLIYMIWFRSTSDLKNYRTFFLIYNAIDVCMTLVFVSTRMLIFIYDGDIVFLAMGPISYFGQWPSHIFLLAQLFFYPFVIAIIPCSYIYRYLLICRNIQLRPHYILLLFFGAFVAVQPYVVSLFFCRQSSSENSYIYANMVSLLLETDDLDGYYYFGGRMV
;
A
#
# COMPACT_ATOMS: atom_id res chain seq x y z
N MET A 1 -16.93 -10.54 -21.82
CA MET A 1 -16.00 -9.72 -22.65
C MET A 1 -15.35 -8.71 -21.71
N THR A 2 -14.02 -8.63 -21.60
CA THR A 2 -13.42 -7.65 -20.66
C THR A 2 -13.82 -6.23 -21.05
N SER A 3 -14.56 -5.54 -20.17
CA SER A 3 -15.04 -4.18 -20.43
C SER A 3 -13.86 -3.25 -20.76
N ASN A 4 -14.01 -2.38 -21.76
CA ASN A 4 -12.95 -1.44 -22.17
C ASN A 4 -12.38 -0.64 -20.99
N PHE A 5 -13.23 -0.38 -19.98
CA PHE A 5 -12.83 0.25 -18.72
C PHE A 5 -11.75 -0.56 -17.97
N LEU A 6 -11.96 -1.86 -17.81
CA LEU A 6 -11.04 -2.75 -17.09
C LEU A 6 -9.70 -2.88 -17.82
N GLN A 7 -9.71 -2.82 -19.16
CA GLN A 7 -8.49 -2.76 -19.96
C GLN A 7 -7.72 -1.45 -19.74
N ILE A 8 -8.39 -0.30 -19.74
CA ILE A 8 -7.75 1.01 -19.48
C ILE A 8 -7.14 1.05 -18.08
N VAL A 9 -7.87 0.59 -17.06
CA VAL A 9 -7.38 0.52 -15.68
C VAL A 9 -6.13 -0.37 -15.61
N ASN A 10 -6.13 -1.54 -16.25
CA ASN A 10 -4.98 -2.43 -16.28
C ASN A 10 -3.75 -1.80 -16.95
N ILE A 11 -3.92 -1.12 -18.09
CA ILE A 11 -2.82 -0.44 -18.78
C ILE A 11 -2.24 0.65 -17.87
N ASN A 12 -3.09 1.46 -17.25
CA ASN A 12 -2.65 2.52 -16.35
C ASN A 12 -1.89 1.95 -15.14
N SER A 13 -2.39 0.88 -14.52
CA SER A 13 -1.71 0.22 -13.39
C SER A 13 -0.35 -0.35 -13.78
N ILE A 14 -0.22 -0.95 -14.97
CA ILE A 14 1.06 -1.46 -15.48
C ILE A 14 2.04 -0.30 -15.72
N PHE A 15 1.57 0.79 -16.32
CA PHE A 15 2.42 1.96 -16.56
C PHE A 15 2.90 2.57 -15.25
N ALA A 16 1.99 2.82 -14.30
CA ALA A 16 2.31 3.36 -12.98
C ALA A 16 3.34 2.48 -12.25
N PHE A 17 3.20 1.15 -12.34
CA PHE A 17 4.17 0.21 -11.78
C PHE A 17 5.56 0.32 -12.42
N CYS A 18 5.64 0.26 -13.75
CA CYS A 18 6.90 0.36 -14.47
C CYS A 18 7.60 1.69 -14.15
N THR A 19 6.85 2.79 -14.12
CA THR A 19 7.36 4.10 -13.74
C THR A 19 7.84 4.13 -12.29
N SER A 20 7.07 3.58 -11.34
CA SER A 20 7.46 3.51 -9.93
C SER A 20 8.77 2.74 -9.74
N LEU A 21 8.88 1.54 -10.31
CA LEU A 21 10.11 0.74 -10.21
C LEU A 21 11.30 1.44 -10.85
N PHE A 22 11.10 2.06 -12.02
CA PHE A 22 12.16 2.79 -12.70
C PHE A 22 12.66 3.98 -11.87
N ILE A 23 11.75 4.79 -11.33
CA ILE A 23 12.11 5.94 -10.49
C ILE A 23 12.82 5.46 -9.21
N ASN A 24 12.30 4.41 -8.56
CA ASN A 24 12.92 3.87 -7.36
C ASN A 24 14.32 3.29 -7.65
N ALA A 25 14.50 2.57 -8.75
CA ALA A 25 15.82 2.08 -9.17
C ALA A 25 16.81 3.23 -9.46
N LEU A 26 16.35 4.28 -10.15
CA LEU A 26 17.16 5.49 -10.39
C LEU A 26 17.56 6.17 -9.08
N LEU A 27 16.64 6.29 -8.12
CA LEU A 27 16.92 6.84 -6.80
C LEU A 27 17.98 6.02 -6.07
N ILE A 28 17.85 4.69 -6.01
CA ILE A 28 18.88 3.82 -5.41
C ILE A 28 20.22 4.04 -6.10
N TYR A 29 20.24 4.05 -7.43
CA TYR A 29 21.47 4.30 -8.21
C TYR A 29 22.11 5.64 -7.85
N MET A 30 21.34 6.73 -7.84
CA MET A 30 21.84 8.06 -7.49
C MET A 30 22.37 8.13 -6.06
N ILE A 31 21.66 7.50 -5.12
CA ILE A 31 22.05 7.45 -3.70
C ILE A 31 23.35 6.66 -3.52
N TRP A 32 23.51 5.57 -4.26
CA TRP A 32 24.68 4.70 -4.15
C TRP A 32 25.93 5.33 -4.78
N PHE A 33 25.81 5.86 -6.00
CA PHE A 33 26.97 6.30 -6.79
C PHE A 33 27.26 7.80 -6.71
N ARG A 34 26.28 8.64 -6.38
CA ARG A 34 26.42 10.11 -6.45
C ARG A 34 26.31 10.82 -5.10
N SER A 35 26.04 10.10 -4.00
CA SER A 35 25.93 10.70 -2.66
C SER A 35 27.30 11.04 -2.07
N THR A 36 27.46 12.27 -1.59
CA THR A 36 28.65 12.72 -0.83
C THR A 36 28.66 12.16 0.60
N SER A 37 29.85 12.08 1.21
CA SER A 37 30.06 11.48 2.54
C SER A 37 29.37 12.23 3.70
N ASP A 38 29.11 13.52 3.55
CA ASP A 38 28.50 14.36 4.59
C ASP A 38 27.00 14.07 4.80
N LEU A 39 26.39 13.30 3.88
CA LEU A 39 24.98 12.92 3.93
C LEU A 39 24.76 11.45 4.28
N LYS A 40 25.74 10.76 4.88
CA LYS A 40 25.65 9.33 5.20
C LYS A 40 24.38 8.93 5.98
N ASN A 41 23.96 9.73 6.98
CA ASN A 41 22.72 9.45 7.73
C ASN A 41 21.46 9.72 6.90
N TYR A 42 21.51 10.71 6.01
CA TYR A 42 20.41 11.05 5.10
C TYR A 42 20.25 10.01 3.99
N ARG A 43 21.34 9.36 3.58
CA ARG A 43 21.32 8.22 2.66
C ARG A 43 20.54 7.04 3.22
N THR A 44 20.78 6.67 4.48
CA THR A 44 20.07 5.56 5.12
C THR A 44 18.56 5.81 5.14
N PHE A 45 18.16 7.06 5.39
CA PHE A 45 16.76 7.47 5.38
C PHE A 45 16.08 7.26 4.03
N PHE A 46 16.71 7.74 2.95
CA PHE A 46 16.19 7.52 1.60
C PHE A 46 16.19 6.06 1.17
N LEU A 47 17.18 5.27 1.59
CA LEU A 47 17.20 3.84 1.28
C LEU A 47 16.05 3.10 1.97
N ILE A 48 15.76 3.40 3.24
CA ILE A 48 14.61 2.83 3.95
C ILE A 48 13.31 3.19 3.23
N TYR A 49 13.17 4.45 2.81
CA TYR A 49 11.99 4.89 2.07
C TYR A 49 11.82 4.20 0.73
N ASN A 50 12.89 4.11 -0.05
CA ASN A 50 12.86 3.45 -1.33
C ASN A 50 12.53 1.96 -1.18
N ALA A 51 13.09 1.30 -0.16
CA ALA A 51 12.75 -0.08 0.16
C ALA A 51 11.25 -0.24 0.49
N ILE A 52 10.69 0.65 1.32
CA ILE A 52 9.26 0.66 1.64
C ILE A 52 8.42 0.88 0.38
N ASP A 53 8.81 1.82 -0.48
CA ASP A 53 8.07 2.17 -1.70
C ASP A 53 8.09 1.03 -2.74
N VAL A 54 9.23 0.36 -2.91
CA VAL A 54 9.35 -0.84 -3.75
C VAL A 54 8.51 -2.00 -3.19
N CYS A 55 8.58 -2.25 -1.87
CA CYS A 55 7.75 -3.27 -1.23
C CYS A 55 6.25 -2.99 -1.40
N MET A 56 5.84 -1.73 -1.18
CA MET A 56 4.46 -1.30 -1.33
C MET A 56 4.01 -1.41 -2.79
N THR A 57 4.82 -0.95 -3.73
CA THR A 57 4.58 -1.08 -5.18
C THR A 57 4.36 -2.55 -5.59
N LEU A 58 5.19 -3.47 -5.06
CA LEU A 58 5.06 -4.90 -5.32
C LEU A 58 3.75 -5.45 -4.76
N VAL A 59 3.41 -5.11 -3.51
CA VAL A 59 2.15 -5.53 -2.88
C VAL A 59 0.92 -5.01 -3.64
N PHE A 60 0.93 -3.75 -4.07
CA PHE A 60 -0.17 -3.15 -4.84
C PHE A 60 -0.35 -3.80 -6.21
N VAL A 61 0.74 -4.13 -6.91
CA VAL A 61 0.64 -4.84 -8.19
C VAL A 61 0.22 -6.29 -8.02
N SER A 62 0.68 -6.96 -6.97
CA SER A 62 0.25 -8.32 -6.68
C SER A 62 -1.24 -8.41 -6.34
N THR A 63 -1.79 -7.38 -5.70
CA THR A 63 -3.21 -7.36 -5.29
C THR A 63 -4.14 -6.77 -6.33
N ARG A 64 -3.71 -5.75 -7.09
CA ARG A 64 -4.56 -4.90 -7.97
C ARG A 64 -5.95 -4.69 -7.37
N MET A 65 -5.99 -4.04 -6.20
CA MET A 65 -7.25 -3.80 -5.52
C MET A 65 -8.10 -2.78 -6.28
N LEU A 66 -9.34 -3.16 -6.57
CA LEU A 66 -10.42 -2.26 -6.96
C LEU A 66 -11.31 -1.99 -5.76
N ILE A 67 -11.81 -0.77 -5.68
CA ILE A 67 -12.76 -0.35 -4.65
C ILE A 67 -14.03 0.03 -5.37
N PHE A 68 -15.12 -0.63 -5.02
CA PHE A 68 -16.47 -0.31 -5.49
C PHE A 68 -17.26 0.24 -4.32
N ILE A 69 -18.08 1.26 -4.59
CA ILE A 69 -19.05 1.77 -3.62
C ILE A 69 -20.41 1.55 -4.24
N TYR A 70 -21.24 0.74 -3.60
CA TYR A 70 -22.61 0.50 -4.04
C TYR A 70 -23.56 0.61 -2.85
N ASP A 71 -24.56 1.48 -2.96
CA ASP A 71 -25.59 1.68 -1.92
C ASP A 71 -25.04 1.94 -0.50
N GLY A 72 -23.91 2.63 -0.41
CA GLY A 72 -23.23 2.93 0.86
C GLY A 72 -22.29 1.83 1.37
N ASP A 73 -22.25 0.67 0.70
CA ASP A 73 -21.30 -0.39 1.01
C ASP A 73 -20.04 -0.28 0.15
N ILE A 74 -18.86 -0.37 0.77
CA ILE A 74 -17.57 -0.41 0.10
C ILE A 74 -17.15 -1.85 -0.10
N VAL A 75 -16.91 -2.26 -1.35
CA VAL A 75 -16.36 -3.58 -1.71
C VAL A 75 -14.94 -3.44 -2.21
N PHE A 76 -13.99 -4.05 -1.51
CA PHE A 76 -12.62 -4.20 -2.00
C PHE A 76 -12.48 -5.50 -2.77
N LEU A 77 -12.04 -5.45 -4.02
CA LEU A 77 -11.83 -6.60 -4.88
C LEU A 77 -10.34 -6.72 -5.27
N ALA A 78 -9.69 -7.82 -4.92
CA ALA A 78 -8.32 -8.10 -5.38
C ALA A 78 -8.33 -8.85 -6.73
N MET A 79 -7.91 -8.18 -7.82
CA MET A 79 -7.85 -8.78 -9.17
C MET A 79 -6.43 -9.05 -9.67
N GLY A 80 -5.43 -8.90 -8.80
CA GLY A 80 -4.04 -9.10 -9.18
C GLY A 80 -3.67 -10.58 -9.34
N PRO A 81 -2.40 -10.87 -9.68
CA PRO A 81 -1.87 -12.23 -9.76
C PRO A 81 -2.11 -13.09 -8.51
N ILE A 82 -2.40 -12.44 -7.39
CA ILE A 82 -2.69 -13.11 -6.13
C ILE A 82 -3.97 -13.94 -6.13
N SER A 83 -4.94 -13.64 -7.00
CA SER A 83 -6.19 -14.41 -7.09
C SER A 83 -5.93 -15.88 -7.45
N TYR A 84 -4.87 -16.15 -8.21
CA TYR A 84 -4.46 -17.51 -8.58
C TYR A 84 -3.90 -18.34 -7.42
N PHE A 85 -3.48 -17.70 -6.33
CA PHE A 85 -2.86 -18.39 -5.18
C PHE A 85 -3.85 -18.70 -4.05
N GLY A 86 -5.15 -18.42 -4.26
CA GLY A 86 -6.21 -18.69 -3.30
C GLY A 86 -6.31 -17.65 -2.17
N GLN A 87 -7.10 -17.99 -1.15
CA GLN A 87 -7.57 -17.03 -0.13
C GLN A 87 -6.49 -16.65 0.90
N TRP A 88 -5.61 -17.57 1.27
CA TRP A 88 -4.63 -17.30 2.33
C TRP A 88 -3.57 -16.27 1.91
N PRO A 89 -2.99 -16.35 0.70
CA PRO A 89 -2.05 -15.33 0.22
C PRO A 89 -2.70 -13.96 0.07
N SER A 90 -3.93 -13.86 -0.43
CA SER A 90 -4.62 -12.58 -0.60
C SER A 90 -4.81 -11.84 0.73
N HIS A 91 -5.14 -12.55 1.81
CA HIS A 91 -5.15 -11.99 3.17
C HIS A 91 -3.79 -11.45 3.61
N ILE A 92 -2.71 -12.18 3.35
CA ILE A 92 -1.35 -11.77 3.74
C ILE A 92 -0.97 -10.48 3.03
N PHE A 93 -1.26 -10.36 1.74
CA PHE A 93 -0.93 -9.16 0.98
C PHE A 93 -1.81 -7.96 1.36
N LEU A 94 -3.09 -8.19 1.66
CA LEU A 94 -3.95 -7.15 2.22
C LEU A 94 -3.42 -6.64 3.57
N LEU A 95 -3.01 -7.56 4.44
CA LEU A 95 -2.40 -7.22 5.72
C LEU A 95 -1.05 -6.49 5.53
N ALA A 96 -0.24 -6.92 4.56
CA ALA A 96 1.00 -6.26 4.20
C ALA A 96 0.75 -4.83 3.68
N GLN A 97 -0.26 -4.63 2.84
CA GLN A 97 -0.61 -3.30 2.34
C GLN A 97 -1.03 -2.38 3.48
N LEU A 98 -1.84 -2.89 4.40
CA LEU A 98 -2.29 -2.18 5.59
C LEU A 98 -1.15 -1.91 6.58
N PHE A 99 -0.13 -2.76 6.60
CA PHE A 99 1.10 -2.58 7.36
C PHE A 99 2.03 -1.52 6.75
N PHE A 100 2.13 -1.44 5.42
CA PHE A 100 3.01 -0.48 4.74
C PHE A 100 2.42 0.92 4.59
N TYR A 101 1.09 1.04 4.47
CA TYR A 101 0.38 2.31 4.31
C TYR A 101 0.72 3.38 5.39
N PRO A 102 0.78 3.05 6.69
CA PRO A 102 1.21 3.97 7.75
C PRO A 102 2.58 4.56 7.49
N PHE A 103 3.51 3.73 7.04
CA PHE A 103 4.88 4.15 6.81
C PHE A 103 4.94 5.18 5.70
N VAL A 104 4.24 4.96 4.59
CA VAL A 104 4.15 5.91 3.46
C VAL A 104 3.65 7.29 3.92
N ILE A 105 2.61 7.33 4.76
CA ILE A 105 2.10 8.60 5.32
C ILE A 105 3.14 9.26 6.23
N ALA A 106 3.82 8.47 7.06
CA ALA A 106 4.80 8.95 8.01
C ALA A 106 6.11 9.45 7.35
N ILE A 107 6.45 8.99 6.14
CA ILE A 107 7.64 9.41 5.39
C ILE A 107 7.70 10.94 5.27
N ILE A 108 6.58 11.56 4.94
CA ILE A 108 6.48 13.00 4.65
C ILE A 108 6.85 13.85 5.88
N PRO A 109 6.15 13.75 7.02
CA PRO A 109 6.48 14.53 8.21
C PRO A 109 7.86 14.17 8.76
N CYS A 110 8.26 12.89 8.75
CA CYS A 110 9.60 12.49 9.18
C CYS A 110 10.69 13.18 8.35
N SER A 111 10.50 13.27 7.03
CA SER A 111 11.45 13.93 6.11
C SER A 111 11.51 15.43 6.35
N TYR A 112 10.36 16.06 6.60
CA TYR A 112 10.29 17.47 6.93
C TYR A 112 11.00 17.79 8.25
N ILE A 113 10.73 17.02 9.32
CA ILE A 113 11.37 17.19 10.64
C ILE A 113 12.89 17.00 10.53
N TYR A 114 13.34 15.98 9.80
CA TYR A 114 14.77 15.74 9.59
C TYR A 114 15.43 16.93 8.88
N ARG A 115 14.83 17.44 7.80
CA ARG A 115 15.35 18.60 7.07
C ARG A 115 15.38 19.85 7.93
N TYR A 116 14.34 20.07 8.73
CA TYR A 116 14.29 21.19 9.69
C TYR A 116 15.44 21.12 10.71
N LEU A 117 15.68 19.94 11.30
CA LEU A 117 16.77 19.76 12.27
C LEU A 117 18.16 19.92 11.62
N LEU A 118 18.32 19.45 10.39
CA LEU A 118 19.58 19.59 9.65
C LEU A 118 19.85 21.06 9.29
N ILE A 119 18.87 21.79 8.75
CA ILE A 119 19.07 23.15 8.22
C ILE A 119 19.03 24.19 9.34
N CYS A 120 18.01 24.14 10.20
CA CYS A 120 17.78 25.19 11.20
C CYS A 120 18.57 24.97 12.51
N ARG A 121 18.97 23.73 12.81
CA ARG A 121 19.68 23.40 14.05
C ARG A 121 21.07 22.80 13.84
N ASN A 122 21.44 22.48 12.59
CA ASN A 122 22.68 21.77 12.26
C ASN A 122 22.85 20.45 13.06
N ILE A 123 21.74 19.81 13.42
CA ILE A 123 21.73 18.56 14.18
C ILE A 123 21.62 17.41 13.18
N GLN A 124 22.65 16.57 13.12
CA GLN A 124 22.60 15.33 12.36
C GLN A 124 21.98 14.23 13.23
N LEU A 125 20.74 13.85 12.92
CA LEU A 125 20.09 12.73 13.59
C LEU A 125 20.84 11.43 13.30
N ARG A 126 21.17 10.69 14.37
CA ARG A 126 21.72 9.34 14.23
C ARG A 126 20.63 8.39 13.69
N PRO A 127 21.01 7.31 12.98
CA PRO A 127 20.06 6.34 12.42
C PRO A 127 19.07 5.75 13.43
N HIS A 128 19.48 5.61 14.70
CA HIS A 128 18.61 5.11 15.77
C HIS A 128 17.40 6.01 16.04
N TYR A 129 17.57 7.34 16.00
CA TYR A 129 16.47 8.27 16.20
C TYR A 129 15.50 8.30 15.02
N ILE A 130 16.03 8.06 13.81
CA ILE A 130 15.22 7.87 12.62
C ILE A 130 14.32 6.65 12.80
N LEU A 131 14.89 5.49 13.17
CA LEU A 131 14.13 4.28 13.44
C LEU A 131 13.07 4.48 14.54
N LEU A 132 13.40 5.25 15.58
CA LEU A 132 12.45 5.57 16.65
C LEU A 132 11.28 6.43 16.16
N LEU A 133 11.52 7.37 15.23
CA LEU A 133 10.47 8.15 14.57
C LEU A 133 9.54 7.25 13.74
N PHE A 134 10.10 6.32 12.96
CA PHE A 134 9.33 5.32 12.23
C PHE A 134 8.53 4.41 13.16
N PHE A 135 9.13 3.98 14.28
CA PHE A 135 8.47 3.15 15.28
C PHE A 135 7.31 3.91 15.94
N GLY A 136 7.52 5.18 16.29
CA GLY A 136 6.45 6.05 16.81
C GLY A 136 5.29 6.17 15.84
N ALA A 137 5.58 6.39 14.55
CA ALA A 137 4.56 6.42 13.50
C ALA A 137 3.83 5.07 13.35
N PHE A 138 4.56 3.95 13.41
CA PHE A 138 3.98 2.61 13.38
C PHE A 138 2.99 2.40 14.53
N VAL A 139 3.40 2.72 15.77
CA VAL A 139 2.56 2.60 16.96
C VAL A 139 1.34 3.51 16.86
N ALA A 140 1.48 4.73 16.34
CA ALA A 140 0.38 5.68 16.19
C ALA A 140 -0.72 5.18 15.23
N VAL A 141 -0.39 4.30 14.27
CA VAL A 141 -1.36 3.79 13.30
C VAL A 141 -1.94 2.43 13.69
N GLN A 142 -1.38 1.75 14.70
CA GLN A 142 -1.96 0.49 15.22
C GLN A 142 -3.44 0.62 15.62
N PRO A 143 -3.92 1.67 16.31
CA PRO A 143 -5.33 1.81 16.65
C PRO A 143 -6.24 1.86 15.40
N TYR A 144 -5.80 2.52 14.34
CA TYR A 144 -6.53 2.58 13.07
C TYR A 144 -6.61 1.19 12.43
N VAL A 145 -5.48 0.47 12.36
CA VAL A 145 -5.43 -0.92 11.87
C VAL A 145 -6.39 -1.82 12.64
N VAL A 146 -6.36 -1.74 13.97
CA VAL A 146 -7.24 -2.52 14.86
C VAL A 146 -8.71 -2.17 14.62
N SER A 147 -9.04 -0.89 14.43
CA SER A 147 -10.41 -0.46 14.14
C SER A 147 -10.94 -1.06 12.82
N LEU A 148 -10.10 -1.13 11.78
CA LEU A 148 -10.46 -1.77 10.52
C LEU A 148 -10.72 -3.28 10.67
N PHE A 149 -9.93 -3.97 11.51
CA PHE A 149 -10.16 -5.38 11.81
C PHE A 149 -11.48 -5.62 12.54
N PHE A 150 -11.86 -4.74 13.47
CA PHE A 150 -13.15 -4.87 14.16
C PHE A 150 -14.35 -4.54 13.26
N CYS A 151 -14.25 -3.52 12.39
CA CYS A 151 -15.28 -3.22 11.40
C CYS A 151 -15.53 -4.40 10.45
N ARG A 152 -14.48 -5.16 10.08
CA ARG A 152 -14.58 -6.35 9.22
C ARG A 152 -15.52 -7.41 9.79
N GLN A 153 -15.52 -7.62 11.10
CA GLN A 153 -16.31 -8.70 11.72
C GLN A 153 -17.82 -8.42 11.68
N SER A 154 -18.21 -7.16 11.54
CA SER A 154 -19.61 -6.73 11.44
C SER A 154 -20.26 -6.96 10.07
N SER A 155 -19.48 -7.22 9.01
CA SER A 155 -20.00 -7.24 7.62
C SER A 155 -20.28 -8.64 7.05
N SER A 156 -20.16 -9.72 7.84
CA SER A 156 -20.36 -11.10 7.35
C SER A 156 -21.80 -11.39 6.90
N GLU A 157 -22.77 -10.62 7.40
CA GLU A 157 -24.21 -10.83 7.18
C GLU A 157 -24.65 -10.59 5.72
N ASN A 158 -23.93 -9.75 4.96
CA ASN A 158 -24.26 -9.38 3.57
C ASN A 158 -23.36 -10.03 2.49
N SER A 159 -22.56 -11.04 2.85
CA SER A 159 -21.59 -11.68 1.94
C SER A 159 -22.17 -12.16 0.60
N TYR A 160 -23.41 -12.65 0.58
CA TYR A 160 -24.11 -13.09 -0.64
C TYR A 160 -24.40 -11.95 -1.63
N ILE A 161 -24.75 -10.76 -1.14
CA ILE A 161 -25.03 -9.58 -1.99
C ILE A 161 -23.75 -9.13 -2.70
N TYR A 162 -22.62 -9.14 -1.98
CA TYR A 162 -21.31 -8.79 -2.53
C TYR A 162 -20.83 -9.77 -3.59
N ALA A 163 -21.06 -11.07 -3.38
CA ALA A 163 -20.75 -12.09 -4.39
C ALA A 163 -21.54 -11.87 -5.69
N ASN A 164 -22.84 -11.62 -5.59
CA ASN A 164 -23.67 -11.34 -6.77
C ASN A 164 -23.26 -10.04 -7.51
N MET A 165 -22.94 -8.96 -6.77
CA MET A 165 -22.45 -7.73 -7.40
C MET A 165 -21.18 -7.95 -8.20
N VAL A 166 -20.25 -8.75 -7.67
CA VAL A 166 -18.98 -8.92 -8.36
C VAL A 166 -19.09 -9.91 -9.50
N SER A 167 -19.90 -10.96 -9.38
CA SER A 167 -20.24 -11.83 -10.51
C SER A 167 -20.82 -11.02 -11.68
N LEU A 168 -21.76 -10.10 -11.39
CA LEU A 168 -22.33 -9.19 -12.39
C LEU A 168 -21.29 -8.26 -13.02
N LEU A 169 -20.31 -7.79 -12.23
CA LEU A 169 -19.33 -6.81 -12.69
C LEU A 169 -18.15 -7.42 -13.45
N LEU A 170 -17.74 -8.64 -13.07
CA LEU A 170 -16.68 -9.38 -13.74
C LEU A 170 -17.19 -10.23 -14.91
N GLU A 171 -18.51 -10.38 -15.05
CA GLU A 171 -19.14 -11.33 -15.99
C GLU A 171 -18.58 -12.76 -15.83
N THR A 172 -18.33 -13.17 -14.58
CA THR A 172 -17.76 -14.48 -14.26
C THR A 172 -18.64 -15.25 -13.29
N ASP A 173 -18.93 -16.51 -13.64
CA ASP A 173 -19.70 -17.45 -12.81
C ASP A 173 -18.85 -18.06 -11.68
N ASP A 174 -17.53 -17.98 -11.79
CA ASP A 174 -16.58 -18.50 -10.81
C ASP A 174 -15.87 -17.36 -10.07
N LEU A 175 -16.20 -17.20 -8.80
CA LEU A 175 -15.61 -16.21 -7.90
C LEU A 175 -14.52 -16.81 -7.01
N ASP A 176 -14.23 -18.11 -7.14
CA ASP A 176 -13.22 -18.77 -6.32
C ASP A 176 -11.83 -18.16 -6.59
N GLY A 177 -11.27 -17.53 -5.56
CA GLY A 177 -9.99 -16.83 -5.61
C GLY A 177 -10.07 -15.31 -5.62
N TYR A 178 -11.25 -14.73 -5.87
CA TYR A 178 -11.47 -13.30 -5.68
C TYR A 178 -11.85 -12.99 -4.23
N TYR A 179 -11.26 -11.93 -3.69
CA TYR A 179 -11.45 -11.57 -2.29
C TYR A 179 -12.29 -10.30 -2.17
N TYR A 180 -13.30 -10.32 -1.29
CA TYR A 180 -14.21 -9.20 -1.03
C TYR A 180 -14.18 -8.76 0.43
N PHE A 181 -13.94 -7.47 0.67
CA PHE A 181 -14.25 -6.82 1.95
C PHE A 181 -15.38 -5.83 1.76
N GLY A 182 -16.51 -6.10 2.41
CA GLY A 182 -17.66 -5.20 2.54
C GLY A 182 -17.57 -4.42 3.85
N GLY A 183 -18.03 -3.17 3.85
CA GLY A 183 -18.31 -2.42 5.06
C GLY A 183 -19.27 -1.28 4.74
N ARG A 184 -20.31 -1.11 5.54
CA ARG A 184 -21.28 -0.03 5.37
C ARG A 184 -20.66 1.27 5.87
N MET A 185 -20.55 2.28 5.01
CA MET A 185 -20.27 3.64 5.46
C MET A 185 -21.53 4.14 6.19
N VAL A 186 -21.45 4.28 7.51
CA VAL A 186 -22.47 4.96 8.34
C VAL A 186 -22.11 6.42 8.46
#